data_AF-A0A959VSZ0-F1
#
_entry.id   AF-A0A959VSZ0-F1
#
_cell.length_a   1.000
_cell.length_b   1.000
_cell.length_c   1.000
_cell.angle_alpha   90.00
_cell.angle_beta   90.00
_cell.angle_gamma   90.00
#
_symmetry.space_group_name_H-M   'P 1'
#
loop_
_entity.id
_entity.type
_entity.pdbx_description
1 polymer ?
#
loop_
_entity_poly.entity_id
_entity_poly.type
_entity_poly.pdbx_seq_one_letter_code
_entity_poly.pdbx_strand_id
1 'polypeptide(L)'
;MERTAYARLYATVAGSFLVLLGFAGLLVNSEFKVPALTSDLLGFYTVNGWANVLHVAVGLLGLFLARPLPRLFAILAGVVFTVLGLWGLVASNGTLLLDGLPATRWVNLLNLLIGFAGLGAYAASRWDRITEWFGGLGARFESMAETRRQKKRRRKVRERRAASGRR
;
A
#
# COMPACT_ATOMS: atom_id res chain seq x y z
N MET A 1 11.89 -8.81 -6.62
CA MET A 1 11.24 -7.48 -6.50
C MET A 1 11.57 -6.91 -5.13
N GLU A 2 11.79 -5.62 -4.97
CA GLU A 2 12.01 -5.02 -3.64
C GLU A 2 10.77 -5.23 -2.75
N ARG A 3 10.95 -5.56 -1.46
CA ARG A 3 9.90 -5.90 -0.47
C ARG A 3 8.79 -4.84 -0.27
N THR A 4 8.98 -3.66 -0.83
CA THR A 4 8.05 -2.53 -0.74
C THR A 4 7.63 -2.01 -2.12
N ALA A 5 7.97 -2.72 -3.19
CA ALA A 5 7.76 -2.25 -4.57
C ALA A 5 6.29 -1.91 -4.84
N TYR A 6 5.35 -2.76 -4.41
CA TYR A 6 3.91 -2.51 -4.60
C TYR A 6 3.41 -1.32 -3.77
N ALA A 7 3.75 -1.25 -2.47
CA ALA A 7 3.36 -0.13 -1.62
C ALA A 7 3.99 1.19 -2.08
N ARG A 8 5.24 1.17 -2.58
CA ARG A 8 5.93 2.33 -3.11
C ARG A 8 5.33 2.77 -4.44
N LEU A 9 5.02 1.82 -5.32
CA LEU A 9 4.32 2.09 -6.58
C LEU A 9 2.97 2.75 -6.29
N TYR A 10 2.18 2.18 -5.38
CA TYR A 10 0.93 2.78 -4.94
C TYR A 10 1.14 4.20 -4.39
N ALA A 11 2.07 4.39 -3.45
CA ALA A 11 2.33 5.70 -2.86
C ALA A 11 2.73 6.75 -3.91
N THR A 12 3.52 6.35 -4.91
CA THR A 12 3.97 7.24 -6.00
C THR A 12 2.82 7.55 -6.96
N VAL A 13 2.09 6.54 -7.41
CA VAL A 13 1.01 6.68 -8.40
C VAL A 13 -0.19 7.39 -7.80
N ALA A 14 -0.71 6.89 -6.67
CA ALA A 14 -1.84 7.52 -5.98
C ALA A 14 -1.44 8.92 -5.47
N GLY A 15 -0.23 9.09 -4.95
CA GLY A 15 0.30 10.39 -4.53
C GLY A 15 0.30 11.40 -5.68
N SER A 16 0.90 11.05 -6.82
CA SER A 16 0.92 11.90 -8.02
C SER A 16 -0.49 12.21 -8.52
N PHE A 17 -1.34 11.19 -8.60
CA PHE A 17 -2.72 11.33 -9.05
C PHE A 17 -3.51 12.30 -8.17
N LEU A 18 -3.42 12.16 -6.84
CA LEU A 18 -4.11 13.03 -5.88
C LEU A 18 -3.62 14.48 -5.96
N VAL A 19 -2.31 14.70 -6.13
CA VAL A 19 -1.77 16.06 -6.34
C VAL A 19 -2.35 16.67 -7.61
N LEU A 20 -2.33 15.95 -8.73
CA LEU A 20 -2.85 16.45 -10.00
C LEU A 20 -4.35 16.70 -9.94
N LEU A 21 -5.12 15.78 -9.36
CA LEU A 21 -6.56 15.90 -9.21
C LEU A 21 -6.94 17.09 -8.31
N GLY A 22 -6.30 17.21 -7.15
CA GLY A 22 -6.55 18.32 -6.23
C GLY A 22 -6.12 19.66 -6.81
N PHE A 23 -4.97 19.72 -7.49
CA PHE A 23 -4.50 20.94 -8.14
C PHE A 23 -5.43 21.37 -9.28
N ALA A 24 -5.82 20.44 -10.18
CA ALA A 24 -6.80 20.73 -11.22
C ALA A 24 -8.15 21.15 -10.63
N GLY A 25 -8.58 20.52 -9.54
CA GLY A 25 -9.77 20.92 -8.81
C GLY A 25 -9.69 22.35 -8.28
N LEU A 26 -8.56 22.77 -7.69
CA LEU A 26 -8.38 24.15 -7.21
C LEU A 26 -8.50 25.19 -8.32
N LEU A 27 -8.09 24.85 -9.55
CA LEU A 27 -8.25 25.73 -10.71
C LEU A 27 -9.71 25.87 -11.16
N VAL A 28 -10.55 24.88 -10.86
CA VAL A 28 -11.99 24.87 -11.19
C VAL A 28 -12.82 25.49 -10.08
N ASN A 29 -12.54 25.15 -8.82
CA ASN A 29 -13.26 25.65 -7.67
C ASN A 29 -12.32 25.78 -6.46
N SER A 30 -12.17 27.02 -6.00
CA SER A 30 -11.39 27.41 -4.83
C SER A 30 -12.28 28.03 -3.75
N GLU A 31 -13.54 27.62 -3.65
CA GLU A 31 -14.46 28.12 -2.62
C GLU A 31 -14.23 27.38 -1.30
N PHE A 32 -13.97 28.15 -0.24
CA PHE A 32 -13.66 27.63 1.10
C PHE A 32 -14.67 28.06 2.17
N LYS A 33 -15.40 29.17 1.95
CA LYS A 33 -16.33 29.74 2.93
C LYS A 33 -17.68 29.05 2.90
N VAL A 34 -18.10 28.61 1.72
CA VAL A 34 -19.37 27.90 1.52
C VAL A 34 -19.06 26.52 0.93
N PRO A 35 -18.80 25.49 1.76
CA PRO A 35 -18.36 24.19 1.27
C PRO A 35 -19.39 23.46 0.40
N ALA A 36 -20.67 23.82 0.54
CA ALA A 36 -21.74 23.31 -0.32
C ALA A 36 -21.68 23.85 -1.76
N LEU A 37 -20.93 24.93 -2.00
CA LEU A 37 -20.74 25.48 -3.33
C LEU A 37 -19.69 24.67 -4.08
N THR A 38 -20.16 23.65 -4.78
CA THR A 38 -19.32 22.73 -5.54
C THR A 38 -19.31 23.07 -7.04
N SER A 39 -18.38 22.48 -7.77
CA SER A 39 -18.33 22.51 -9.23
C SER A 39 -17.91 21.15 -9.77
N ASP A 40 -18.22 20.85 -11.02
CA ASP A 40 -17.85 19.57 -11.62
C ASP A 40 -16.56 19.68 -12.44
N LEU A 41 -15.51 19.02 -11.96
CA LEU A 41 -14.29 18.78 -12.71
C LEU A 41 -14.55 17.69 -13.76
N LEU A 42 -14.16 17.94 -15.01
CA LEU A 42 -14.38 17.05 -16.16
C LEU A 42 -15.86 16.70 -16.43
N GLY A 43 -16.81 17.48 -15.88
CA GLY A 43 -18.25 17.30 -16.09
C GLY A 43 -18.91 16.19 -15.28
N PHE A 44 -18.19 15.53 -14.36
CA PHE A 44 -18.76 14.48 -13.51
C PHE A 44 -18.15 14.38 -12.10
N TYR A 45 -16.95 14.90 -11.88
CA TYR A 45 -16.26 14.79 -10.59
C TYR A 45 -16.44 16.05 -9.76
N THR A 46 -17.32 15.98 -8.75
CA THR A 46 -17.68 17.13 -7.92
C THR A 46 -16.54 17.54 -6.99
N VAL A 47 -16.14 18.82 -7.04
CA VAL A 47 -15.02 19.40 -6.29
C VAL A 47 -15.41 20.67 -5.55
N ASN A 48 -14.68 20.98 -4.47
CA ASN A 48 -14.68 22.26 -3.76
C ASN A 48 -13.28 22.55 -3.18
N GLY A 49 -13.07 23.76 -2.66
CA GLY A 49 -11.76 24.16 -2.14
C GLY A 49 -11.19 23.20 -1.08
N TRP A 50 -12.00 22.80 -0.09
CA TRP A 50 -11.55 21.92 0.99
C TRP A 50 -11.16 20.51 0.51
N ALA A 51 -11.99 19.88 -0.31
CA ALA A 51 -11.68 18.58 -0.89
C ALA A 51 -10.40 18.68 -1.72
N ASN A 52 -10.24 19.71 -2.54
CA ASN A 52 -9.09 19.86 -3.41
C ASN A 52 -7.78 20.02 -2.61
N VAL A 53 -7.79 20.84 -1.56
CA VAL A 53 -6.63 20.97 -0.66
C VAL A 53 -6.31 19.64 0.04
N LEU A 54 -7.33 18.89 0.48
CA LEU A 54 -7.12 17.57 1.07
C LEU A 54 -6.44 16.61 0.07
N HIS A 55 -6.90 16.56 -1.18
CA HIS A 55 -6.28 15.74 -2.22
C HIS A 55 -4.82 16.14 -2.45
N VAL A 56 -4.51 17.44 -2.54
CA VAL A 56 -3.12 17.90 -2.68
C VAL A 56 -2.27 17.51 -1.47
N ALA A 57 -2.75 17.76 -0.25
CA ALA A 57 -2.01 17.46 0.98
C ALA A 57 -1.72 15.96 1.14
N VAL A 58 -2.74 15.12 0.94
CA VAL A 58 -2.58 13.66 1.01
C VAL A 58 -1.72 13.14 -0.14
N GLY A 59 -1.83 13.72 -1.33
CA GLY A 59 -1.01 13.39 -2.48
C GLY A 59 0.48 13.67 -2.25
N LEU A 60 0.80 14.87 -1.75
CA LEU A 60 2.16 15.25 -1.37
C LEU A 60 2.70 14.37 -0.25
N LEU A 61 1.88 14.04 0.75
CA LEU A 61 2.25 13.09 1.80
C LEU A 61 2.56 11.71 1.22
N GLY A 62 1.79 11.24 0.23
CA GLY A 62 2.05 9.99 -0.48
C GLY A 62 3.39 9.98 -1.20
N LEU A 63 3.69 11.05 -1.94
CA LEU A 63 4.97 11.22 -2.62
C LEU A 63 6.14 11.29 -1.64
N PHE A 64 5.98 12.04 -0.55
CA PHE A 64 6.99 12.15 0.50
C PHE A 64 7.25 10.80 1.19
N LEU A 65 6.20 10.04 1.49
CA LEU A 65 6.29 8.76 2.19
C LEU A 65 6.62 7.58 1.27
N ALA A 66 6.60 7.75 -0.06
CA ALA A 66 6.88 6.68 -1.02
C ALA A 66 8.25 6.02 -0.81
N ARG A 67 9.25 6.78 -0.36
CA ARG A 67 10.58 6.25 -0.01
C ARG A 67 10.69 5.76 1.44
N PRO A 68 10.45 6.59 2.46
CA PRO A 68 10.75 6.21 3.84
C PRO A 68 9.74 5.22 4.43
N LEU A 69 8.44 5.37 4.13
CA LEU A 69 7.37 4.60 4.79
C LEU A 69 6.22 4.23 3.83
N PRO A 70 6.50 3.60 2.66
CA PRO A 70 5.47 3.35 1.64
C PRO A 70 4.33 2.46 2.14
N ARG A 71 4.65 1.49 3.00
CA ARG A 71 3.65 0.58 3.57
C ARG A 71 2.69 1.28 4.52
N LEU A 72 3.19 2.24 5.30
CA LEU A 72 2.37 3.02 6.23
C LEU A 72 1.41 3.91 5.45
N PHE A 73 1.90 4.58 4.41
CA PHE A 73 1.03 5.34 3.53
C PHE A 73 -0.03 4.46 2.86
N ALA A 74 0.36 3.30 2.31
CA ALA A 74 -0.58 2.39 1.66
C ALA A 74 -1.72 1.92 2.57
N ILE A 75 -1.42 1.56 3.82
CA ILE A 75 -2.46 1.14 4.78
C ILE A 75 -3.31 2.32 5.26
N LEU A 76 -2.71 3.47 5.58
CA LEU A 76 -3.44 4.64 6.06
C LEU A 76 -4.36 5.19 4.97
N ALA A 77 -3.82 5.44 3.77
CA ALA A 77 -4.64 5.85 2.63
C ALA A 77 -5.69 4.79 2.31
N GLY A 78 -5.31 3.51 2.31
CA GLY A 78 -6.23 2.40 2.06
C GLY A 78 -7.45 2.45 2.99
N VAL A 79 -7.22 2.54 4.29
CA VAL A 79 -8.30 2.61 5.30
C VAL A 79 -9.09 3.90 5.17
N VAL A 80 -8.44 5.06 5.13
CA VAL A 80 -9.12 6.37 5.12
C VAL A 80 -10.01 6.51 3.89
N PHE A 81 -9.48 6.23 2.69
CA PHE A 81 -10.24 6.38 1.46
C PHE A 81 -11.35 5.32 1.33
N THR A 82 -11.15 4.10 1.83
CA THR A 82 -12.23 3.10 1.90
C THR A 82 -13.35 3.57 2.84
N VAL A 83 -13.01 4.10 4.03
CA VAL A 83 -14.01 4.62 4.98
C VAL A 83 -14.79 5.80 4.38
N LEU A 84 -14.09 6.76 3.75
CA LEU A 84 -14.74 7.90 3.08
C LEU A 84 -15.68 7.43 1.96
N GLY A 85 -15.22 6.49 1.12
CA GLY A 85 -16.01 5.94 0.04
C GLY A 85 -17.24 5.17 0.53
N LEU A 86 -17.10 4.34 1.56
CA LEU A 86 -18.21 3.61 2.16
C LEU A 86 -19.21 4.55 2.85
N TRP A 87 -18.72 5.55 3.57
CA TRP A 87 -19.58 6.53 4.23
C TRP A 87 -20.41 7.28 3.20
N GLY A 88 -19.81 7.73 2.10
CA GLY A 88 -20.55 8.42 1.06
C GLY A 88 -21.59 7.54 0.34
N LEU A 89 -21.46 6.21 0.37
CA LEU A 89 -22.51 5.30 -0.11
C LEU A 89 -23.70 5.20 0.86
N VAL A 90 -23.45 5.35 2.16
CA VAL A 90 -24.48 5.32 3.21
C VAL A 90 -25.15 6.68 3.36
N ALA A 91 -24.41 7.77 3.14
CA ALA A 91 -24.93 9.13 3.14
C ALA A 91 -25.83 9.38 1.91
N SER A 92 -26.87 10.20 2.08
CA SER A 92 -27.73 10.60 0.97
C SER A 92 -26.94 11.40 -0.07
N ASN A 93 -27.19 11.12 -1.36
CA ASN A 93 -26.52 11.79 -2.47
C ASN A 93 -26.63 13.32 -2.35
N GLY A 94 -25.49 14.01 -2.43
CA GLY A 94 -25.44 15.48 -2.36
C GLY A 94 -25.26 16.05 -0.95
N THR A 95 -25.08 15.21 0.07
CA THR A 95 -24.64 15.66 1.39
C THR A 95 -23.14 15.93 1.41
N LEU A 96 -22.70 16.77 2.35
CA LEU A 96 -21.29 16.97 2.63
C LEU A 96 -20.84 15.96 3.68
N LEU A 97 -19.78 15.22 3.37
CA LEU A 97 -19.00 14.45 4.34
C LEU A 97 -18.18 15.42 5.19
N LEU A 98 -18.20 15.24 6.52
CA LEU A 98 -17.43 16.08 7.46
C LEU A 98 -17.67 17.59 7.27
N ASP A 99 -18.89 17.98 6.88
CA ASP A 99 -19.32 19.36 6.58
C ASP A 99 -18.51 20.09 5.48
N GLY A 100 -17.63 19.39 4.76
CA GLY A 100 -16.68 20.03 3.84
C GLY A 100 -16.34 19.24 2.59
N LEU A 101 -16.63 17.94 2.51
CA LEU A 101 -16.22 17.08 1.40
C LEU A 101 -17.45 16.64 0.58
N PRO A 102 -17.45 16.81 -0.75
CA PRO A 102 -18.56 16.35 -1.58
C PRO A 102 -18.75 14.82 -1.49
N ALA A 103 -19.98 14.36 -1.22
CA ALA A 103 -20.31 12.94 -1.13
C ALA A 103 -21.10 12.45 -2.35
N THR A 104 -20.65 12.78 -3.57
CA THR A 104 -21.32 12.32 -4.79
C THR A 104 -20.88 10.91 -5.18
N ARG A 105 -21.71 10.22 -5.96
CA ARG A 105 -21.44 8.84 -6.41
C ARG A 105 -20.04 8.68 -7.02
N TRP A 106 -19.62 9.62 -7.86
CA TRP A 106 -18.32 9.57 -8.53
C TRP A 106 -17.15 9.78 -7.57
N VAL A 107 -17.30 10.71 -6.61
CA VAL A 107 -16.30 10.94 -5.56
C VAL A 107 -16.14 9.70 -4.67
N ASN A 108 -17.27 9.11 -4.26
CA ASN A 108 -17.27 7.93 -3.40
C ASN A 108 -16.65 6.72 -4.11
N LEU A 109 -16.97 6.52 -5.39
CA LEU A 109 -16.36 5.45 -6.20
C LEU A 109 -14.84 5.62 -6.31
N LEU A 110 -14.38 6.84 -6.58
CA LEU A 110 -12.95 7.13 -6.68
C LEU A 110 -12.23 6.89 -5.35
N ASN A 111 -12.83 7.32 -4.23
CA ASN A 111 -12.34 7.03 -2.89
C ASN A 111 -12.24 5.52 -2.64
N LEU A 112 -13.25 4.73 -3.01
CA LEU A 112 -13.19 3.28 -2.88
C LEU A 112 -12.07 2.64 -3.72
N LEU A 113 -11.88 3.10 -4.96
CA LEU A 113 -10.83 2.58 -5.83
C LEU A 113 -9.44 2.86 -5.25
N ILE A 114 -9.19 4.08 -4.77
CA ILE A 114 -7.94 4.45 -4.10
C ILE A 114 -7.77 3.61 -2.83
N GLY A 115 -8.81 3.51 -2.01
CA GLY A 115 -8.80 2.76 -0.76
C GLY A 115 -8.46 1.28 -0.94
N PHE A 116 -9.19 0.60 -1.84
CA PHE A 116 -8.94 -0.82 -2.12
C PHE A 116 -7.58 -1.07 -2.78
N ALA A 117 -7.13 -0.17 -3.67
CA ALA A 117 -5.79 -0.25 -4.21
C ALA A 117 -4.71 -0.13 -3.11
N GLY A 118 -4.89 0.77 -2.14
CA GLY A 118 -3.98 0.94 -1.00
C GLY A 118 -3.94 -0.30 -0.09
N LEU A 119 -5.11 -0.84 0.26
CA LEU A 119 -5.22 -2.08 1.04
C LEU A 119 -4.58 -3.27 0.29
N GLY A 120 -4.84 -3.40 -1.01
CA GLY A 120 -4.24 -4.42 -1.87
C GLY A 120 -2.72 -4.30 -1.93
N ALA A 121 -2.20 -3.09 -2.13
CA ALA A 121 -0.76 -2.83 -2.16
C ALA A 121 -0.07 -3.14 -0.82
N TYR A 122 -0.72 -2.83 0.30
CA TYR A 122 -0.25 -3.20 1.64
C TYR A 122 -0.23 -4.72 1.84
N ALA A 123 -1.32 -5.41 1.46
CA ALA A 123 -1.44 -6.86 1.57
C ALA A 123 -0.40 -7.58 0.69
N ALA A 124 -0.24 -7.16 -0.57
CA ALA A 124 0.77 -7.69 -1.48
C ALA A 124 2.20 -7.50 -0.91
N SER A 125 2.49 -6.33 -0.36
CA SER A 125 3.80 -6.07 0.28
C SER A 125 3.99 -6.89 1.57
N ARG A 126 2.93 -7.40 2.20
CA ARG A 126 3.02 -8.33 3.36
C ARG A 126 3.28 -9.76 2.90
N TRP A 127 2.74 -10.18 1.77
CA TRP A 127 2.89 -11.54 1.23
C TRP A 127 4.35 -11.94 0.99
N ASP A 128 5.18 -10.98 0.55
CA ASP A 128 6.63 -11.17 0.42
C ASP A 128 7.30 -11.64 1.72
N ARG A 129 6.80 -11.20 2.88
CA ARG A 129 7.37 -11.59 4.18
C ARG A 129 7.05 -13.03 4.56
N ILE A 130 5.88 -13.53 4.13
CA ILE A 130 5.43 -14.90 4.43
C ILE A 130 6.23 -15.90 3.60
N THR A 131 6.39 -15.62 2.29
CA THR A 131 7.13 -16.50 1.38
C THR A 131 8.60 -16.66 1.76
N GLU A 132 9.27 -15.58 2.20
CA GLU A 132 10.65 -15.66 2.67
C GLU A 132 10.81 -16.43 3.99
N TRP A 133 9.84 -16.32 4.91
CA TRP A 133 9.88 -17.09 6.15
C TRP A 133 9.82 -18.60 5.86
N PHE A 134 8.95 -19.01 4.92
CA PHE A 134 8.89 -20.39 4.45
C PHE A 134 10.16 -20.82 3.68
N GLY A 135 10.71 -19.94 2.82
CA GLY A 135 11.97 -20.21 2.12
C GLY A 135 13.16 -20.38 3.06
N GLY A 136 13.26 -19.56 4.10
CA GLY A 136 14.28 -19.67 5.14
C GLY A 136 14.14 -20.93 6.00
N LEU A 137 12.90 -21.41 6.22
CA LEU A 137 12.65 -22.70 6.86
C LEU A 137 13.24 -23.85 6.03
N GLY A 138 13.00 -23.85 4.72
CA GLY A 138 13.56 -24.82 3.77
C GLY A 138 15.09 -24.87 3.80
N ALA A 139 15.74 -23.70 3.73
CA ALA A 139 17.20 -23.58 3.79
C ALA A 139 17.78 -24.11 5.13
N ARG A 140 17.06 -23.96 6.25
CA ARG A 140 17.47 -24.53 7.55
C ARG A 140 17.36 -26.05 7.59
N PHE A 141 16.36 -26.63 6.95
CA PHE A 141 16.24 -28.09 6.84
C PHE A 141 17.35 -28.66 5.94
N GLU A 142 17.67 -27.96 4.86
CA GLU A 142 18.73 -28.36 3.93
C GLU A 142 20.12 -28.33 4.60
N SER A 143 20.45 -27.26 5.34
CA SER A 143 21.70 -27.19 6.10
C SER A 143 21.80 -28.28 7.17
N MET A 144 20.69 -28.60 7.86
CA MET A 144 20.64 -29.73 8.80
C MET A 144 20.89 -31.07 8.10
N ALA A 145 20.32 -31.27 6.91
CA ALA A 145 20.54 -32.49 6.12
C ALA A 145 22.00 -32.62 5.67
N GLU A 146 22.61 -31.52 5.20
CA GLU A 146 24.03 -31.48 4.83
C GLU A 146 24.96 -31.76 6.02
N THR A 147 24.67 -31.16 7.17
CA THR A 147 25.47 -31.38 8.39
C THR A 147 25.43 -32.86 8.81
N ARG A 148 24.27 -33.51 8.70
CA ARG A 148 24.13 -34.96 8.93
C ARG A 148 24.92 -35.79 7.91
N ARG A 149 24.89 -35.42 6.63
CA ARG A 149 25.66 -36.09 5.57
C ARG A 149 27.17 -35.96 5.81
N GLN A 150 27.65 -34.77 6.17
CA GLN A 150 29.06 -34.55 6.52
C GLN A 150 29.49 -35.37 7.74
N LYS A 151 28.65 -35.43 8.79
CA LYS A 151 28.95 -36.23 9.98
C LYS A 151 29.08 -37.72 9.66
N LYS A 152 28.20 -38.26 8.80
CA LYS A 152 28.30 -39.65 8.31
C LYS A 152 29.57 -39.89 7.49
N ARG A 153 29.96 -38.95 6.60
CA ARG A 153 31.21 -39.06 5.82
C ARG A 153 32.45 -39.06 6.73
N ARG A 154 32.53 -38.16 7.72
CA ARG A 154 33.64 -38.10 8.68
C ARG A 154 33.77 -39.41 9.48
N ARG A 155 32.65 -40.01 9.89
CA ARG A 155 32.65 -41.29 10.60
C ARG A 155 33.23 -42.42 9.73
N LYS A 156 32.77 -42.55 8.47
CA LYS A 156 33.30 -43.55 7.53
C LYS A 156 34.81 -43.39 7.28
N VAL A 157 35.31 -42.16 7.17
CA VAL A 157 36.76 -41.90 6.98
C VAL A 157 37.56 -42.32 8.22
N ARG A 158 37.06 -42.04 9.42
CA ARG A 158 37.70 -42.49 10.68
C ARG A 158 37.73 -44.01 10.80
N GLU A 159 36.63 -44.68 10.48
CA GLU A 159 36.54 -46.15 10.47
C GLU A 159 37.55 -46.77 9.49
N ARG A 160 37.70 -46.21 8.28
CA ARG A 160 38.70 -46.67 7.30
C ARG A 160 40.13 -46.48 7.79
N ARG A 161 40.46 -45.34 8.41
CA ARG A 161 41.80 -45.09 8.97
C ARG A 161 42.14 -46.00 10.15
N ALA A 162 41.17 -46.30 11.00
CA ALA A 162 41.35 -47.23 12.12
C ALA A 162 41.55 -48.67 11.65
N ALA A 163 40.94 -49.07 10.54
CA ALA A 163 41.12 -50.40 9.95
C ALA A 163 42.49 -50.56 9.25
N SER A 164 43.03 -49.51 8.65
CA SER A 164 44.33 -49.55 7.96
C SER A 164 45.55 -49.50 8.89
N GLY A 165 45.40 -48.98 10.12
CA GLY A 165 46.49 -48.88 11.10
C GLY A 165 46.72 -50.12 11.97
N ARG A 166 46.01 -51.22 11.73
CA ARG A 166 46.15 -52.50 12.46
C ARG A 166 46.92 -53.58 11.67
N ARG A 167 47.68 -53.21 10.64
CA ARG A 167 48.56 -54.13 9.90
C ARG A 167 50.01 -53.82 10.18
#